data_AF-A0A940RNR0-F1
#
_entry.id   AF-A0A940RNR0-F1
#
_cell.length_a   1.000
_cell.length_b   1.000
_cell.length_c   1.000
_cell.angle_alpha   90.00
_cell.angle_beta   90.00
_cell.angle_gamma   90.00
#
_symmetry.space_group_name_H-M   'P 1'
#
loop_
_entity.id
_entity.type
_entity.pdbx_description
1 polymer ?
#
loop_
_entity_poly.entity_id
_entity_poly.type
_entity_poly.pdbx_seq_one_letter_code
_entity_poly.pdbx_strand_id
1 'polypeptide(L)'
;MKSLQNGIDDRQRELRQLVGILGEKAYHIQILSNWLRVATILLSSLSAAKAAADSAFGPSNVGVLAIFTALGIMTTVLLGLEAAFKFEKRAADLNLLAATTQATVISVDSEWRRNIGSFHDSDLRAAARDILTLQDAKLTEIHQKAASAGINLVLQVRKLEDPADRPYAA
;
A
#
# COMPACT_ATOMS: atom_id res chain seq x y z
N MET A 1 -16.86 26.69 13.98
CA MET A 1 -15.75 25.99 14.65
C MET A 1 -16.02 24.49 14.80
N LYS A 2 -17.15 24.07 15.40
CA LYS A 2 -17.52 22.64 15.48
C LYS A 2 -17.51 21.91 14.12
N SER A 3 -17.99 22.53 13.03
CA SER A 3 -17.94 21.94 11.69
C SER A 3 -16.53 21.75 11.14
N LEU A 4 -15.62 22.70 11.40
CA LEU A 4 -14.21 22.63 11.00
C LEU A 4 -13.45 21.56 11.79
N GLN A 5 -13.66 21.50 13.10
CA GLN A 5 -13.05 20.49 13.96
C GLN A 5 -13.50 19.07 13.58
N ASN A 6 -14.81 18.88 13.35
CA ASN A 6 -15.34 17.61 12.84
C ASN A 6 -14.69 17.23 11.49
N GLY A 7 -14.51 18.20 10.59
CA GLY A 7 -13.84 17.97 9.31
C GLY A 7 -12.39 17.49 9.46
N ILE A 8 -11.62 18.10 10.37
CA ILE A 8 -10.24 17.70 10.66
C ILE A 8 -10.20 16.29 11.28
N ASP A 9 -11.09 16.01 12.23
CA ASP A 9 -11.17 14.71 12.91
C ASP A 9 -11.55 13.58 11.93
N ASP A 10 -12.49 13.84 11.02
CA ASP A 10 -12.89 12.91 9.97
C ASP A 10 -11.72 12.61 9.02
N ARG A 11 -10.99 13.63 8.57
CA ARG A 11 -9.82 13.48 7.69
C ARG A 11 -8.68 12.74 8.38
N GLN A 12 -8.48 12.98 9.66
CA GLN A 12 -7.45 12.30 10.45
C GLN A 12 -7.83 10.85 10.77
N ARG A 13 -9.12 10.53 10.82
CA ARG A 13 -9.62 9.16 10.88
C ARG A 13 -9.41 8.44 9.56
N GLU A 14 -9.72 9.10 8.45
CA GLU A 14 -9.52 8.59 7.09
C GLU A 14 -8.05 8.25 6.83
N LEU A 15 -7.13 9.18 7.11
CA LEU A 15 -5.68 8.94 7.02
C LEU A 15 -5.24 7.72 7.85
N ARG A 16 -5.74 7.58 9.09
CA ARG A 16 -5.44 6.41 9.94
C ARG A 16 -5.96 5.10 9.37
N GLN A 17 -7.17 5.10 8.79
CA GLN A 17 -7.72 3.93 8.11
C GLN A 17 -6.86 3.54 6.90
N LEU A 18 -6.40 4.53 6.12
CA LEU A 18 -5.53 4.29 4.97
C LEU A 18 -4.21 3.64 5.36
N VAL A 19 -3.59 4.02 6.49
CA VAL A 19 -2.38 3.34 7.00
C VAL A 19 -2.63 1.85 7.18
N GLY A 20 -3.74 1.49 7.84
CA GLY A 20 -4.11 0.09 8.08
C GLY A 20 -4.32 -0.69 6.78
N ILE A 21 -5.14 -0.15 5.86
CA ILE A 21 -5.46 -0.80 4.59
C ILE A 21 -4.20 -0.99 3.73
N LEU A 22 -3.35 0.02 3.65
CA LEU A 22 -2.11 -0.04 2.87
C LEU A 22 -1.12 -1.04 3.48
N GLY A 23 -0.97 -1.04 4.81
CA GLY A 23 -0.10 -1.98 5.52
C GLY A 23 -0.55 -3.43 5.37
N GLU A 24 -1.85 -3.70 5.51
CA GLU A 24 -2.41 -5.05 5.32
C GLU A 24 -2.23 -5.56 3.89
N LYS A 25 -2.52 -4.71 2.89
CA LYS A 25 -2.30 -5.07 1.48
C LYS A 25 -0.83 -5.29 1.17
N ALA A 26 0.07 -4.46 1.70
CA ALA A 26 1.51 -4.63 1.54
C ALA A 26 1.97 -5.98 2.13
N TYR A 27 1.48 -6.35 3.31
CA TYR A 27 1.79 -7.61 3.96
C TYR A 27 1.36 -8.83 3.15
N HIS A 28 0.13 -8.84 2.60
CA HIS A 28 -0.33 -9.95 1.76
C HIS A 28 0.48 -10.11 0.49
N ILE A 29 0.84 -9.01 -0.18
CA ILE A 29 1.70 -9.06 -1.37
C ILE A 29 3.12 -9.53 -1.00
N GLN A 30 3.64 -9.10 0.15
CA GLN A 30 4.94 -9.55 0.64
C GLN A 30 4.97 -11.05 0.90
N ILE A 31 3.93 -11.60 1.56
CA ILE A 31 3.81 -13.04 1.79
C ILE A 31 3.82 -13.81 0.47
N LEU A 32 3.02 -13.36 -0.51
CA LEU A 32 2.97 -14.00 -1.83
C LEU A 32 4.35 -13.99 -2.49
N SER A 33 5.04 -12.84 -2.45
CA SER A 33 6.39 -12.69 -3.01
C SER A 33 7.39 -13.64 -2.33
N ASN A 34 7.35 -13.74 -1.00
CA ASN A 34 8.21 -14.63 -0.23
C ASN A 34 7.95 -16.10 -0.59
N TRP A 35 6.68 -16.51 -0.72
CA TRP A 35 6.31 -17.86 -1.14
C TRP A 35 6.80 -18.19 -2.55
N LEU A 36 6.64 -17.27 -3.51
CA LEU A 36 7.14 -17.45 -4.88
C LEU A 36 8.66 -17.63 -4.90
N ARG A 37 9.39 -16.86 -4.08
CA ARG A 37 10.84 -16.97 -3.95
C ARG A 37 11.25 -18.33 -3.38
N VAL A 38 10.59 -18.79 -2.30
CA VAL A 38 10.84 -20.11 -1.71
C VAL A 38 10.56 -21.23 -2.72
N ALA A 39 9.43 -21.18 -3.43
CA ALA A 39 9.08 -22.16 -4.46
C ALA A 39 10.14 -22.20 -5.59
N THR A 40 10.60 -21.04 -6.04
CA THR A 40 11.64 -20.93 -7.08
C THR A 40 12.96 -21.51 -6.62
N ILE A 41 13.38 -21.25 -5.37
CA ILE A 41 14.61 -21.83 -4.80
C ILE A 41 14.51 -23.35 -4.71
N LEU A 42 13.37 -23.89 -4.24
CA LEU A 42 13.16 -25.33 -4.14
C LEU A 42 13.15 -26.01 -5.52
N LEU A 43 12.50 -25.41 -6.51
CA LEU A 43 12.49 -25.94 -7.87
C LEU A 43 13.87 -25.89 -8.53
N SER A 44 14.61 -24.80 -8.30
CA SER A 44 15.97 -24.63 -8.83
C SER A 44 16.94 -25.62 -8.21
N SER A 45 16.85 -25.86 -6.89
CA SER A 45 17.69 -26.85 -6.21
C SER A 45 17.34 -28.28 -6.65
N LEU A 46 16.04 -28.58 -6.82
CA LEU A 46 15.61 -29.88 -7.34
C LEU A 46 16.08 -30.08 -8.78
N SER A 47 16.01 -29.04 -9.62
CA SER A 47 16.53 -29.07 -10.99
C SER A 47 18.05 -29.28 -11.05
N ALA A 48 18.81 -28.75 -10.10
CA ALA A 48 20.25 -28.97 -10.01
C ALA A 48 20.62 -30.43 -9.69
N ALA A 49 19.72 -31.18 -9.04
CA ALA A 49 19.91 -32.60 -8.76
C ALA A 49 19.78 -33.51 -10.01
N LYS A 50 19.56 -32.94 -11.20
CA LYS A 50 19.44 -33.70 -12.46
C LYS A 50 20.60 -34.66 -12.68
N ALA A 51 21.83 -34.20 -12.47
CA ALA A 51 23.02 -35.02 -12.69
C ALA A 51 23.04 -36.27 -11.78
N ALA A 52 22.53 -36.16 -10.55
CA ALA A 52 22.41 -37.29 -9.64
C ALA A 52 21.26 -38.24 -10.03
N ALA A 53 20.18 -37.72 -10.61
CA ALA A 53 19.10 -38.54 -11.16
C ALA A 53 19.55 -39.27 -12.43
N ASP A 54 20.27 -38.59 -13.33
CA ASP A 54 20.83 -39.16 -14.55
C ASP A 54 21.81 -40.30 -14.25
N SER A 55 22.61 -40.18 -13.17
CA SER A 55 23.53 -41.26 -12.75
C SER A 55 22.82 -42.45 -12.11
N ALA A 56 21.69 -42.24 -11.41
CA ALA A 56 20.94 -43.31 -10.75
C ALA A 56 19.99 -44.07 -11.69
N PHE A 57 19.34 -43.38 -12.63
CA PHE A 57 18.27 -43.93 -13.47
C PHE A 57 18.63 -44.04 -14.96
N GLY A 58 19.80 -43.53 -15.34
CA GLY A 58 20.27 -43.45 -16.73
C GLY A 58 19.79 -42.16 -17.42
N PRO A 59 20.67 -41.49 -18.19
CA PRO A 59 20.37 -40.17 -18.79
C PRO A 59 19.31 -40.21 -19.90
N SER A 60 19.02 -41.39 -20.46
CA SER A 60 17.99 -41.59 -21.49
C SER A 60 16.63 -42.00 -20.91
N ASN A 61 16.49 -42.02 -19.58
CA ASN A 61 15.22 -42.33 -18.95
C ASN A 61 14.20 -41.22 -19.23
N VAL A 62 13.18 -41.56 -20.03
CA VAL A 62 12.11 -40.63 -20.45
C VAL A 62 11.39 -40.01 -19.25
N GLY A 63 11.22 -40.76 -18.15
CA GLY A 63 10.59 -40.27 -16.93
C GLY A 63 11.40 -39.16 -16.26
N VAL A 64 12.72 -39.35 -16.13
CA VAL A 64 13.64 -38.34 -15.59
C VAL A 64 13.61 -37.09 -16.48
N LEU A 65 13.74 -37.26 -17.80
CA LEU A 65 13.69 -36.15 -18.74
C LEU A 65 12.38 -35.34 -18.62
N ALA A 66 11.23 -36.02 -18.53
CA ALA A 66 9.93 -35.38 -18.40
C ALA A 66 9.80 -34.59 -17.09
N ILE A 67 10.21 -35.16 -15.95
CA ILE A 67 10.16 -34.50 -14.64
C ILE A 67 11.02 -33.24 -14.63
N PHE A 68 12.29 -33.35 -15.06
CA PHE A 68 13.20 -32.19 -15.03
C PHE A 68 12.80 -31.10 -16.03
N THR A 69 12.19 -31.47 -17.16
CA THR A 69 11.61 -30.49 -18.10
C THR A 69 10.43 -29.77 -17.46
N ALA A 70 9.54 -30.48 -16.77
CA ALA A 70 8.41 -29.87 -16.06
C ALA A 70 8.87 -28.92 -14.95
N LEU A 71 9.91 -29.29 -14.17
CA LEU A 71 10.52 -28.42 -13.15
C LEU A 71 11.10 -27.14 -13.78
N GLY A 72 11.79 -27.27 -14.92
CA GLY A 72 12.30 -26.11 -15.66
C GLY A 72 11.17 -25.16 -16.10
N ILE A 73 10.10 -25.70 -16.69
CA ILE A 73 8.93 -24.91 -17.11
C ILE A 73 8.29 -24.20 -15.91
N MET A 74 8.05 -24.91 -14.80
CA MET A 74 7.49 -24.30 -13.58
C MET A 74 8.38 -23.16 -13.07
N THR A 75 9.70 -23.36 -13.06
CA THR A 75 10.65 -22.33 -12.62
C THR A 75 10.57 -21.08 -13.50
N THR A 76 10.55 -21.25 -14.83
CA THR A 76 10.38 -20.14 -15.78
C THR A 76 9.05 -19.41 -15.59
N VAL A 77 7.96 -20.14 -15.34
CA VAL A 77 6.65 -19.54 -15.09
C VAL A 77 6.66 -18.70 -13.81
N LEU A 78 7.24 -19.20 -12.71
CA LEU A 78 7.31 -18.45 -11.45
C LEU A 78 8.15 -17.17 -11.61
N LEU A 79 9.31 -17.26 -12.26
CA LEU A 79 10.15 -16.10 -12.55
C LEU A 79 9.44 -15.10 -13.47
N GLY A 80 8.70 -15.59 -14.47
CA GLY A 80 7.87 -14.76 -15.34
C GLY A 80 6.76 -14.04 -14.58
N LEU A 81 6.09 -14.73 -13.64
CA LEU A 81 5.08 -14.13 -12.76
C LEU A 81 5.70 -13.05 -11.86
N GLU A 82 6.84 -13.32 -11.23
CA GLU A 82 7.54 -12.35 -10.38
C GLU A 82 7.96 -11.11 -11.19
N ALA A 83 8.48 -11.30 -12.41
CA ALA A 83 8.88 -10.21 -13.29
C ALA A 83 7.69 -9.38 -13.81
N ALA A 84 6.58 -10.04 -14.16
CA ALA A 84 5.39 -9.38 -14.70
C ALA A 84 4.65 -8.57 -13.63
N PHE A 85 4.45 -9.15 -12.45
CA PHE A 85 3.66 -8.52 -11.39
C PHE A 85 4.49 -7.70 -10.40
N LYS A 86 5.81 -7.89 -10.36
CA LYS A 86 6.76 -7.13 -9.51
C LYS A 86 6.32 -7.09 -8.05
N PHE A 87 5.92 -8.24 -7.50
CA PHE A 87 5.31 -8.34 -6.17
C PHE A 87 6.17 -7.72 -5.07
N GLU A 88 7.48 -7.99 -5.05
CA GLU A 88 8.40 -7.41 -4.07
C GLU A 88 8.43 -5.89 -4.13
N LYS A 89 8.58 -5.33 -5.34
CA LYS A 89 8.57 -3.87 -5.53
C LYS A 89 7.24 -3.27 -5.09
N ARG A 90 6.11 -3.88 -5.48
CA ARG A 90 4.78 -3.42 -5.08
C ARG A 90 4.60 -3.45 -3.56
N ALA A 91 5.01 -4.52 -2.88
CA ALA A 91 4.95 -4.60 -1.43
C ALA A 91 5.79 -3.51 -0.76
N ALA A 92 7.02 -3.27 -1.26
CA ALA A 92 7.90 -2.21 -0.76
C ALA A 92 7.30 -0.81 -0.98
N ASP A 93 6.79 -0.52 -2.18
CA ASP A 93 6.15 0.75 -2.52
C ASP A 93 4.92 1.02 -1.61
N LEU A 94 4.14 -0.02 -1.31
CA LEU A 94 2.98 0.09 -0.42
C LEU A 94 3.36 0.26 1.05
N ASN A 95 4.38 -0.44 1.52
CA ASN A 95 4.92 -0.23 2.86
C ASN A 95 5.45 1.19 3.04
N LEU A 96 6.15 1.72 2.02
CA LEU A 96 6.59 3.12 2.01
C LEU A 96 5.40 4.08 2.02
N LEU A 97 4.35 3.79 1.23
CA LEU A 97 3.14 4.61 1.22
C LEU A 97 2.40 4.59 2.57
N ALA A 98 2.33 3.44 3.24
CA ALA A 98 1.76 3.32 4.57
C ALA A 98 2.57 4.14 5.61
N ALA A 99 3.90 4.01 5.60
CA ALA A 99 4.79 4.74 6.51
C ALA A 99 4.72 6.26 6.29
N THR A 100 4.69 6.71 5.02
CA THR A 100 4.54 8.14 4.70
C THR A 100 3.17 8.69 5.08
N THR A 101 2.11 7.89 4.95
CA THR A 101 0.77 8.24 5.44
C THR A 101 0.76 8.37 6.95
N GLN A 102 1.39 7.43 7.67
CA GLN A 102 1.52 7.50 9.13
C GLN A 102 2.32 8.73 9.58
N ALA A 103 3.42 9.05 8.91
CA ALA A 103 4.19 10.25 9.18
C ALA A 103 3.35 11.52 8.97
N THR A 104 2.49 11.53 7.95
CA THR A 104 1.56 12.64 7.68
C THR A 104 0.52 12.80 8.80
N VAL A 105 -0.01 11.68 9.34
CA VAL A 105 -0.92 11.74 10.50
C VAL A 105 -0.23 12.41 11.69
N ILE A 106 1.01 12.03 11.97
CA ILE A 106 1.80 12.58 13.09
C ILE A 106 2.11 14.05 12.87
N SER A 107 2.50 14.44 11.65
CA SER A 107 2.84 15.83 11.34
C SER A 107 1.62 16.75 11.49
N VAL A 108 0.46 16.31 11.00
CA VAL A 108 -0.79 17.07 11.13
C VAL A 108 -1.22 17.18 12.59
N ASP A 109 -1.12 16.10 13.38
CA ASP A 109 -1.44 16.15 14.82
C ASP A 109 -0.52 17.14 15.56
N SER A 110 0.77 17.12 15.22
CA SER A 110 1.77 18.02 15.80
C SER A 110 1.50 19.48 15.45
N GLU A 111 1.15 19.75 14.19
CA GLU A 111 0.85 21.10 13.70
C GLU A 111 -0.46 21.64 14.29
N TRP A 112 -1.49 20.80 14.41
CA TRP A 112 -2.74 21.12 15.10
C TRP A 112 -2.50 21.50 16.56
N ARG A 113 -1.75 20.68 17.32
CA ARG A 113 -1.41 20.98 18.72
C ARG A 113 -0.60 22.26 18.88
N ARG A 114 0.35 22.52 17.98
CA ARG A 114 1.13 23.76 17.98
C ARG A 114 0.24 24.99 17.79
N ASN A 115 -0.72 24.91 16.87
CA ASN A 115 -1.57 26.04 16.48
C ASN A 115 -2.73 26.28 17.46
N ILE A 116 -3.18 25.29 18.25
CA ILE A 116 -4.23 25.50 19.26
C ILE A 116 -3.69 26.24 20.51
N GLY A 117 -2.39 26.14 20.80
CA GLY A 117 -1.82 26.70 22.02
C GLY A 117 -1.58 28.22 22.03
N SER A 118 -1.69 28.92 20.89
CA SER A 118 -1.13 30.28 20.77
C SER A 118 -2.00 31.38 20.14
N PHE A 119 -3.31 31.18 19.91
CA PHE A 119 -4.06 32.09 19.04
C PHE A 119 -5.45 32.54 19.56
N HIS A 120 -5.84 33.77 19.16
CA HIS A 120 -7.19 34.33 19.28
C HIS A 120 -8.18 33.66 18.29
N ASP A 121 -9.48 33.79 18.55
CA ASP A 121 -10.58 33.06 17.89
C ASP A 121 -10.63 33.18 16.34
N SER A 122 -10.11 34.28 15.77
CA SER A 122 -10.01 34.49 14.30
C SER A 122 -8.87 33.70 13.66
N ASP A 123 -7.70 33.68 14.31
CA ASP A 123 -6.49 33.03 13.81
C ASP A 123 -6.60 31.50 13.91
N LEU A 124 -7.36 31.02 14.89
CA LEU A 124 -7.76 29.61 15.02
C LEU A 124 -8.55 29.10 13.82
N ARG A 125 -9.44 29.92 13.24
CA ARG A 125 -10.24 29.51 12.06
C ARG A 125 -9.40 29.45 10.79
N ALA A 126 -8.44 30.38 10.62
CA ALA A 126 -7.52 30.37 9.50
C ALA A 126 -6.60 29.14 9.58
N ALA A 127 -5.97 28.91 10.74
CA ALA A 127 -5.11 27.75 10.96
C ALA A 127 -5.85 26.41 10.77
N ALA A 128 -7.12 26.31 11.19
CA ALA A 128 -7.94 25.13 10.96
C ALA A 128 -8.23 24.87 9.46
N ARG A 129 -8.45 25.92 8.67
CA ARG A 129 -8.63 25.77 7.21
C ARG A 129 -7.35 25.35 6.52
N ASP A 130 -6.21 25.89 6.95
CA ASP A 130 -4.90 25.54 6.39
C ASP A 130 -4.57 24.06 6.64
N ILE A 131 -4.83 23.58 7.85
CA ILE A 131 -4.65 22.16 8.22
C ILE A 131 -5.58 21.26 7.41
N LEU A 132 -6.85 21.64 7.26
CA LEU A 132 -7.80 20.86 6.47
C LEU A 132 -7.39 20.81 4.99
N THR A 133 -6.91 21.93 4.44
CA THR A 133 -6.37 22.00 3.06
C THR A 133 -5.14 21.11 2.89
N LEU A 134 -4.24 21.10 3.88
CA LEU A 134 -3.07 20.24 3.90
C LEU A 134 -3.46 18.75 3.94
N GLN A 135 -4.44 18.38 4.78
CA GLN A 135 -4.96 17.01 4.84
C GLN A 135 -5.59 16.58 3.51
N ASP A 136 -6.41 17.42 2.88
CA ASP A 136 -7.05 17.13 1.60
C ASP A 136 -6.02 16.95 0.47
N ALA A 137 -5.00 17.80 0.43
CA ALA A 137 -3.91 17.68 -0.53
C ALA A 137 -3.13 16.37 -0.33
N LYS A 138 -2.82 16.01 0.93
CA LYS A 138 -2.11 14.77 1.26
C LYS A 138 -2.92 13.52 0.98
N LEU A 139 -4.22 13.52 1.30
CA LEU A 139 -5.12 12.45 0.94
C LEU A 139 -5.14 12.26 -0.58
N THR A 140 -5.33 13.33 -1.34
CA THR A 140 -5.30 13.26 -2.82
C THR A 140 -4.00 12.66 -3.34
N GLU A 141 -2.85 13.07 -2.80
CA GLU A 141 -1.54 12.52 -3.15
C GLU A 141 -1.44 11.02 -2.84
N ILE A 142 -1.89 10.58 -1.66
CA ILE A 142 -1.91 9.18 -1.24
C ILE A 142 -2.83 8.36 -2.17
N HIS A 143 -3.99 8.90 -2.54
CA HIS A 143 -4.93 8.27 -3.47
C HIS A 143 -4.33 8.08 -4.86
N GLN A 144 -3.69 9.11 -5.40
CA GLN A 144 -3.01 9.00 -6.69
C GLN A 144 -1.89 7.95 -6.65
N LYS A 145 -1.09 7.93 -5.59
CA LYS A 145 -0.04 6.92 -5.41
C LYS A 145 -0.62 5.52 -5.27
N ALA A 146 -1.66 5.33 -4.48
CA ALA A 146 -2.33 4.04 -4.32
C ALA A 146 -2.95 3.54 -5.63
N ALA A 147 -3.60 4.43 -6.39
CA ALA A 147 -4.16 4.11 -7.70
C ALA A 147 -3.05 3.72 -8.69
N SER A 148 -1.91 4.42 -8.69
CA SER A 148 -0.74 4.07 -9.51
C SER A 148 -0.14 2.70 -9.14
N ALA A 149 -0.28 2.29 -7.88
CA ALA A 149 0.09 0.96 -7.39
C ALA A 149 -0.96 -0.12 -7.70
N GLY A 150 -2.09 0.24 -8.33
CA GLY A 150 -3.18 -0.66 -8.67
C GLY A 150 -4.12 -0.97 -7.49
N ILE A 151 -4.09 -0.17 -6.42
CA ILE A 151 -5.01 -0.29 -5.29
C ILE A 151 -6.15 0.71 -5.48
N ASN A 152 -7.37 0.19 -5.61
CA ASN A 152 -8.56 1.01 -5.50
C ASN A 152 -8.90 1.24 -4.02
N LEU A 153 -8.67 2.47 -3.54
CA LEU A 153 -9.08 2.91 -2.21
C LEU A 153 -10.48 3.54 -2.33
N VAL A 154 -11.52 2.84 -1.89
CA VAL A 154 -12.88 3.37 -1.86
C VAL A 154 -13.05 4.22 -0.61
N LEU A 155 -13.21 5.52 -0.78
CA LEU A 155 -13.58 6.44 0.30
C LEU A 155 -15.09 6.58 0.43
N GLN A 156 -15.54 6.86 1.66
CA GLN A 156 -16.87 7.42 1.87
C GLN A 156 -16.89 8.83 1.26
N VAL A 157 -17.73 9.04 0.24
CA VAL A 157 -17.93 10.35 -0.38
C VAL A 157 -18.40 11.32 0.70
N ARG A 158 -17.66 12.43 0.89
CA ARG A 158 -18.04 13.52 1.79
C ARG A 158 -19.47 13.95 1.45
N LYS A 159 -20.37 14.00 2.44
CA LYS A 159 -21.54 14.87 2.34
C LYS A 159 -21.01 16.29 2.28
N LEU A 160 -21.01 16.88 1.10
CA LEU A 160 -20.76 18.31 0.92
C LEU A 160 -21.75 19.04 1.83
N GLU A 161 -21.27 20.02 2.61
CA GLU A 161 -22.11 20.87 3.44
C GLU A 161 -23.24 21.43 2.56
N ASP A 162 -24.49 21.18 2.94
CA ASP A 162 -25.64 21.68 2.20
C ASP A 162 -25.54 23.21 2.16
N PRO A 163 -25.61 23.87 0.98
CA PRO A 163 -25.61 25.32 0.91
C PRO A 163 -26.69 25.99 1.79
N ALA A 164 -27.73 25.25 2.20
CA ALA A 164 -28.75 25.69 3.15
C ALA A 164 -28.26 25.85 4.61
N ASP A 165 -27.16 25.19 5.00
CA ASP A 165 -26.60 25.23 6.38
C ASP A 165 -25.58 26.36 6.59
N ARG A 166 -25.49 27.31 5.65
CA ARG A 166 -24.61 28.49 5.76
C ARG A 166 -25.34 29.64 6.47
N PRO A 167 -24.99 30.01 7.73
CA PRO A 167 -25.59 31.16 8.39
C PRO A 167 -25.14 32.54 7.83
N TYR A 168 -24.39 32.56 6.72
CA TYR A 168 -23.88 33.80 6.10
C TYR A 168 -23.89 33.71 4.56
N ALA A 169 -25.01 33.29 3.97
CA ALA A 169 -25.30 33.61 2.57
C ALA A 169 -26.19 34.86 2.53
N ALA A 170 -25.57 36.02 2.77
CA ALA A 170 -26.03 37.36 2.41
C ALA A 170 -24.78 38.19 2.09
#